data_AF-A0A9X9A6Q4-F1
#
_entry.id   AF-A0A9X9A6Q4-F1
#
_cell.length_a   1.000
_cell.length_b   1.000
_cell.length_c   1.000
_cell.angle_alpha   90.00
_cell.angle_beta   90.00
_cell.angle_gamma   90.00
#
_symmetry.space_group_name_H-M   'P 1'
#
loop_
_entity.id
_entity.type
_entity.pdbx_description
1 polymer ?
#
loop_
_entity_poly.entity_id
_entity_poly.type
_entity_poly.pdbx_seq_one_letter_code
_entity_poly.pdbx_strand_id
1 'polypeptide(L)'
;MPKTVKVCIDKISPNFSKEISLIDQYKWVPGQTINVCFLEGLPEVKEKVKKHAKRWEEFANIKLEFGNNPDAEIRIAFDMNDGSWSYIGTSCKEVDKKEPTMNYGWLQPDTPEVEYSRVVLHEFGHALGCIHEHQNPSAKIPWDKKAVYKYYMGPPNNWSKEDVDNNIFNR
;
A
#
# COMPACT_ATOMS: atom_id res chain seq x y z
N MET A 1 7.39 26.46 7.21
CA MET A 1 8.15 25.21 7.00
C MET A 1 7.46 24.43 5.88
N PRO A 2 8.17 23.93 4.86
CA PRO A 2 7.53 23.08 3.87
C PRO A 2 7.00 21.84 4.59
N LYS A 3 5.70 21.54 4.43
CA LYS A 3 5.13 20.30 4.96
C LYS A 3 5.81 19.15 4.24
N THR A 4 6.48 18.28 4.97
CA THR A 4 7.01 17.02 4.43
C THR A 4 5.83 16.21 3.92
N VAL A 5 5.76 15.99 2.61
CA VAL A 5 4.72 15.17 2.00
C VAL A 5 5.11 13.71 2.22
N LYS A 6 4.26 12.97 2.94
CA LYS A 6 4.43 11.53 3.11
C LYS A 6 3.77 10.83 1.93
N VAL A 7 4.56 10.08 1.17
CA VAL A 7 4.12 9.41 -0.05
C VAL A 7 4.24 7.90 0.16
N CYS A 8 3.19 7.19 -0.20
CA CYS A 8 3.16 5.73 -0.20
C CYS A 8 3.86 5.20 -1.45
N ILE A 9 4.47 4.02 -1.35
CA ILE A 9 5.24 3.40 -2.44
C ILE A 9 4.53 2.11 -2.85
N ASP A 10 4.44 1.82 -4.14
CA ASP A 10 3.91 0.53 -4.59
C ASP A 10 5.01 -0.52 -4.55
N LYS A 11 4.78 -1.64 -3.85
CA LYS A 11 5.63 -2.83 -4.00
C LYS A 11 4.96 -3.84 -4.93
N ILE A 12 5.72 -4.30 -5.91
CA ILE A 12 5.27 -5.22 -6.93
C ILE A 12 6.27 -6.38 -7.00
N SER A 13 5.76 -7.59 -7.23
CA SER A 13 6.59 -8.79 -7.38
C SER A 13 7.63 -8.58 -8.50
N PRO A 14 8.88 -9.07 -8.36
CA PRO A 14 9.92 -8.94 -9.39
C PRO A 14 9.50 -9.50 -10.77
N ASN A 15 8.51 -10.39 -10.81
CA ASN A 15 8.03 -11.05 -12.02
C ASN A 15 6.84 -10.35 -12.71
N PHE A 16 6.45 -9.16 -12.25
CA PHE A 16 5.28 -8.46 -12.76
C PHE A 16 5.62 -7.47 -13.88
N SER A 17 4.94 -7.58 -15.02
CA SER A 17 4.80 -6.46 -15.97
C SER A 17 3.61 -5.59 -15.59
N LYS A 18 3.82 -4.27 -15.46
CA LYS A 18 2.84 -3.23 -15.09
C LYS A 18 1.79 -2.94 -16.17
N GLU A 19 1.39 -3.93 -16.96
CA GLU A 19 0.18 -3.75 -17.77
C GLU A 19 -1.03 -3.89 -16.85
N ILE A 20 -1.95 -2.93 -16.86
CA ILE A 20 -3.21 -3.00 -16.12
C ILE A 20 -4.01 -4.29 -16.44
N SER A 21 -3.79 -4.86 -17.62
CA SER A 21 -4.30 -6.18 -18.05
C SER A 21 -3.91 -7.31 -17.08
N LEU A 22 -2.78 -7.20 -16.40
CA LEU A 22 -2.23 -8.18 -15.46
C LEU A 22 -2.69 -7.95 -14.02
N ILE A 23 -3.36 -6.84 -13.70
CA ILE A 23 -3.98 -6.63 -12.38
C ILE A 23 -5.19 -7.55 -12.22
N ASP A 24 -5.89 -7.86 -13.31
CA ASP A 24 -7.01 -8.82 -13.31
C ASP A 24 -6.61 -10.19 -12.75
N GLN A 25 -5.35 -10.60 -12.96
CA GLN A 25 -4.87 -11.90 -12.46
C GLN A 25 -4.68 -11.93 -10.94
N TYR A 26 -4.48 -10.76 -10.31
CA TYR A 26 -4.22 -10.65 -8.87
C TYR A 26 -5.45 -10.23 -8.06
N LYS A 27 -6.64 -10.31 -8.65
CA LYS A 27 -7.88 -10.03 -7.92
C LYS A 27 -8.17 -11.12 -6.90
N TRP A 28 -8.70 -10.70 -5.76
CA TRP A 28 -9.31 -11.62 -4.80
C TRP A 28 -10.62 -12.18 -5.34
N VAL A 29 -10.97 -13.39 -4.91
CA VAL A 29 -12.28 -13.96 -5.24
C VAL A 29 -13.35 -13.24 -4.41
N PRO A 30 -14.47 -12.79 -5.00
CA PRO A 30 -15.57 -12.22 -4.23
C PRO A 30 -16.09 -13.17 -3.14
N GLY A 31 -16.31 -12.63 -1.95
CA GLY A 31 -16.70 -13.36 -0.73
C GLY A 31 -15.53 -13.99 0.02
N GLN A 32 -14.29 -13.88 -0.47
CA GLN A 32 -13.14 -14.51 0.14
C GLN A 32 -12.78 -13.89 1.50
N THR A 33 -12.43 -14.75 2.46
CA THR A 33 -11.75 -14.35 3.68
C THR A 33 -10.25 -14.28 3.44
N ILE A 34 -9.65 -13.14 3.78
CA ILE A 34 -8.23 -12.82 3.67
C ILE A 34 -7.69 -12.74 5.10
N ASN A 35 -6.69 -13.56 5.42
CA ASN A 35 -6.09 -13.54 6.74
C ASN A 35 -5.09 -12.39 6.81
N VAL A 36 -5.15 -11.67 7.92
CA VAL A 36 -4.30 -10.53 8.22
C VAL A 36 -3.61 -10.77 9.56
N CYS A 37 -2.30 -10.61 9.62
CA CYS A 37 -1.56 -10.63 10.88
C CYS A 37 -0.62 -9.43 10.99
N PHE A 38 -0.29 -9.09 12.23
CA PHE A 38 0.73 -8.09 12.54
C PHE A 38 2.00 -8.81 12.99
N LEU A 39 3.11 -8.53 12.33
CA LEU A 39 4.41 -9.11 12.67
C LEU A 39 4.97 -8.48 13.96
N GLU A 40 4.73 -7.18 14.13
CA GLU A 40 5.10 -6.41 15.33
C GLU A 40 4.13 -5.24 15.53
N GLY A 41 4.46 -4.30 16.42
CA GLY A 41 3.73 -3.05 16.59
C GLY A 41 2.99 -2.93 17.92
N LEU A 42 2.68 -1.68 18.28
CA LEU A 42 1.99 -1.34 19.52
C LEU A 42 0.49 -1.70 19.43
N PRO A 43 -0.12 -2.23 20.51
CA PRO A 43 -1.54 -2.60 20.52
C PRO A 43 -2.47 -1.49 20.04
N GLU A 44 -2.24 -0.24 20.45
CA GLU A 44 -3.06 0.89 20.03
C GLU A 44 -2.99 1.14 18.51
N VAL A 45 -1.80 1.04 17.93
CA VAL A 45 -1.61 1.21 16.48
C VAL A 45 -2.30 0.08 15.72
N LYS A 46 -2.16 -1.17 16.20
CA LYS A 46 -2.83 -2.35 15.61
C LYS A 46 -4.35 -2.19 15.58
N GLU A 47 -4.94 -1.74 16.68
CA GLU A 47 -6.40 -1.54 16.77
C GLU A 47 -6.87 -0.43 15.82
N LYS A 48 -6.14 0.68 15.70
CA LYS A 48 -6.47 1.74 14.73
C LYS A 48 -6.36 1.25 13.29
N VAL A 49 -5.30 0.51 12.94
CA VAL A 49 -5.15 -0.10 11.61
C VAL A 49 -6.32 -1.06 11.32
N LYS A 50 -6.61 -1.98 12.25
CA LYS A 50 -7.73 -2.93 12.11
C LYS A 50 -9.07 -2.22 11.89
N LYS A 51 -9.36 -1.19 12.68
CA LYS A 51 -10.58 -0.38 12.58
C LYS A 51 -10.75 0.22 11.19
N HIS A 52 -9.73 0.88 10.65
CA HIS A 52 -9.82 1.51 9.33
C HIS A 52 -9.83 0.49 8.19
N ALA A 53 -9.02 -0.56 8.28
CA ALA A 53 -8.97 -1.62 7.28
C ALA A 53 -10.34 -2.30 7.10
N LYS A 54 -11.04 -2.58 8.21
CA LYS A 54 -12.37 -3.22 8.21
C LYS A 54 -13.44 -2.43 7.45
N ARG A 55 -13.27 -1.13 7.24
CA ARG A 55 -14.19 -0.30 6.45
C ARG A 55 -14.32 -0.78 5.00
N TRP A 56 -13.31 -1.45 4.46
CA TRP A 56 -13.41 -2.06 3.12
C TRP A 56 -14.50 -3.13 3.05
N GLU A 57 -14.80 -3.85 4.13
CA GLU A 57 -15.86 -4.87 4.14
C GLU A 57 -17.28 -4.30 3.95
N GLU A 58 -17.46 -2.98 4.12
CA GLU A 58 -18.74 -2.31 3.89
C GLU A 58 -19.04 -2.16 2.39
N PHE A 59 -18.01 -2.15 1.54
CA PHE A 59 -18.13 -1.82 0.11
C PHE A 59 -17.59 -2.90 -0.81
N ALA A 60 -16.61 -3.68 -0.35
CA ALA A 60 -16.04 -4.82 -1.05
C ALA A 60 -16.60 -6.12 -0.46
N ASN A 61 -16.99 -7.04 -1.34
CA ASN A 61 -17.43 -8.38 -0.94
C ASN A 61 -16.19 -9.22 -0.56
N ILE A 62 -15.59 -8.93 0.59
CA ILE A 62 -14.43 -9.63 1.17
C ILE A 62 -14.56 -9.65 2.70
N LYS A 63 -13.78 -10.50 3.36
CA LYS A 63 -13.64 -10.51 4.82
C LYS A 63 -12.16 -10.43 5.20
N LEU A 64 -11.81 -9.55 6.12
CA LEU A 64 -10.45 -9.41 6.67
C LEU A 64 -10.39 -10.09 8.04
N GLU A 65 -9.79 -11.26 8.13
CA GLU A 65 -9.67 -11.99 9.39
C GLU A 65 -8.35 -11.64 10.09
N PHE A 66 -8.42 -10.83 11.14
CA PHE A 66 -7.24 -10.42 11.90
C PHE A 66 -6.92 -11.45 12.98
N GLY A 67 -5.76 -12.08 12.88
CA GLY A 67 -5.29 -13.08 13.83
C GLY A 67 -3.77 -13.19 13.91
N ASN A 68 -3.30 -14.24 14.55
CA ASN A 68 -1.87 -14.53 14.73
C ASN A 68 -1.38 -15.65 13.79
N ASN A 69 -2.04 -15.83 12.65
CA ASN A 69 -1.65 -16.88 11.70
C ASN A 69 -0.33 -16.49 11.01
N PRO A 70 0.76 -17.27 11.18
CA PRO A 70 2.02 -17.00 10.49
C PRO A 70 1.91 -17.15 8.96
N ASP A 71 0.89 -17.89 8.48
CA ASP A 71 0.61 -18.09 7.06
C ASP A 71 -0.40 -17.07 6.50
N ALA A 72 -0.67 -15.97 7.21
CA ALA A 72 -1.57 -14.93 6.74
C ALA A 72 -1.13 -14.35 5.40
N GLU A 73 -2.08 -14.07 4.51
CA GLU A 73 -1.77 -13.47 3.21
C GLU A 73 -1.30 -12.02 3.34
N ILE A 74 -1.90 -11.25 4.26
CA ILE A 74 -1.48 -9.89 4.57
C ILE A 74 -0.70 -9.90 5.90
N ARG A 75 0.59 -9.59 5.83
CA ARG A 75 1.50 -9.53 6.99
C ARG A 75 2.02 -8.10 7.15
N ILE A 76 1.57 -7.45 8.22
CA ILE A 76 1.77 -6.00 8.43
C ILE A 76 2.97 -5.76 9.35
N ALA A 77 3.92 -4.97 8.84
CA ALA A 77 5.04 -4.41 9.58
C ALA A 77 4.86 -2.91 9.87
N PHE A 78 5.70 -2.39 10.77
CA PHE A 78 5.77 -0.99 11.18
C PHE A 78 7.24 -0.51 11.21
N ASP A 79 8.00 -0.77 10.15
CA ASP A 79 9.36 -0.25 10.01
C ASP A 79 9.33 1.24 9.68
N MET A 80 9.70 2.07 10.67
CA MET A 80 9.73 3.53 10.56
C MET A 80 10.87 4.05 9.67
N ASN A 81 11.83 3.21 9.28
CA ASN A 81 12.89 3.57 8.34
C ASN A 81 12.49 3.30 6.88
N ASP A 82 11.36 2.64 6.65
CA ASP A 82 10.77 2.40 5.33
C ASP A 82 9.51 3.27 5.14
N GLY A 83 9.02 3.37 3.91
CA GLY A 83 7.75 4.02 3.58
C GLY A 83 6.53 3.21 4.00
N SER A 84 5.34 3.74 3.74
CA SER A 84 4.11 2.93 3.78
C SER A 84 3.84 2.36 2.39
N TRP A 85 3.52 1.07 2.33
CA TRP A 85 3.35 0.34 1.10
C TRP A 85 2.56 -0.94 1.32
N SER A 86 2.01 -1.49 0.24
CA SER A 86 1.46 -2.84 0.18
C SER A 86 1.78 -3.49 -1.16
N TYR A 87 1.88 -4.82 -1.17
CA TYR A 87 1.75 -5.57 -2.42
C TYR A 87 0.32 -5.49 -2.96
N ILE A 88 0.19 -5.64 -4.28
CA ILE A 88 -1.08 -5.49 -5.00
C ILE A 88 -1.84 -6.82 -5.03
N GLY A 89 -3.05 -6.83 -4.46
CA GLY A 89 -3.96 -7.96 -4.56
C GLY A 89 -3.35 -9.27 -4.04
N THR A 90 -3.57 -10.35 -4.77
CA THR A 90 -3.06 -11.69 -4.43
C THR A 90 -1.58 -11.88 -4.75
N SER A 91 -0.86 -10.88 -5.28
CA SER A 91 0.58 -10.97 -5.50
C SER A 91 1.35 -11.12 -4.19
N CYS A 92 0.77 -10.73 -3.06
CA CYS A 92 1.33 -10.96 -1.74
C CYS A 92 1.57 -12.45 -1.42
N LYS A 93 0.88 -13.37 -2.11
CA LYS A 93 1.04 -14.82 -1.95
C LYS A 93 2.36 -15.36 -2.52
N GLU A 94 3.03 -14.60 -3.38
CA GLU A 94 4.35 -14.94 -3.93
C GLU A 94 5.49 -14.56 -2.98
N VAL A 95 5.20 -13.75 -1.95
CA VAL A 95 6.18 -13.25 -1.00
C VAL A 95 6.47 -14.30 0.07
N ASP A 96 7.74 -14.46 0.44
CA ASP A 96 8.15 -15.37 1.51
C ASP A 96 7.34 -15.12 2.79
N LYS A 97 6.89 -16.19 3.44
CA LYS A 97 6.01 -16.14 4.62
C LYS A 97 6.61 -15.38 5.81
N LYS A 98 7.93 -15.22 5.87
CA LYS A 98 8.62 -14.46 6.93
C LYS A 98 8.72 -12.97 6.64
N GLU A 99 8.51 -12.57 5.39
CA GLU A 99 8.63 -11.19 4.96
C GLU A 99 7.27 -10.46 5.06
N PRO A 100 7.26 -9.16 5.37
CA PRO A 100 6.05 -8.36 5.36
C PRO A 100 5.48 -8.25 3.95
N THR A 101 4.16 -8.15 3.86
CA THR A 101 3.46 -7.86 2.59
C THR A 101 2.81 -6.47 2.60
N MET A 102 2.89 -5.77 3.72
CA MET A 102 2.45 -4.39 3.91
C MET A 102 3.29 -3.77 5.02
N ASN A 103 3.62 -2.48 4.90
CA ASN A 103 4.29 -1.71 5.93
C ASN A 103 3.59 -0.38 6.16
N TYR A 104 3.60 0.09 7.40
CA TYR A 104 3.27 1.47 7.74
C TYR A 104 4.49 2.17 8.34
N GLY A 105 5.09 3.08 7.57
CA GLY A 105 6.37 3.70 7.93
C GLY A 105 6.31 4.87 8.90
N TRP A 106 5.12 5.28 9.34
CA TRP A 106 5.00 6.49 10.15
C TRP A 106 3.77 6.57 11.06
N LEU A 107 3.04 5.46 11.23
CA LEU A 107 1.89 5.42 12.13
C LEU A 107 2.36 5.21 13.58
N GLN A 108 2.04 6.17 14.42
CA GLN A 108 2.32 6.17 15.85
C GLN A 108 1.03 6.37 16.66
N PRO A 109 1.00 6.01 17.95
CA PRO A 109 -0.20 6.16 18.79
C PRO A 109 -0.86 7.54 18.71
N ASP A 110 -0.08 8.61 18.63
CA ASP A 110 -0.52 10.00 18.55
C ASP A 110 -0.81 10.51 17.13
N THR A 111 -0.66 9.65 16.11
CA THR A 111 -0.97 10.01 14.73
C THR A 111 -2.45 10.38 14.59
N PRO A 112 -2.79 11.52 13.96
CA PRO A 112 -4.18 11.94 13.82
C PRO A 112 -5.04 10.90 13.09
N GLU A 113 -6.30 10.75 13.51
CA GLU A 113 -7.26 9.80 12.92
C GLU A 113 -7.44 9.99 11.40
N VAL A 114 -7.37 11.24 10.92
CA VAL A 114 -7.45 11.55 9.48
C VAL A 114 -6.29 10.93 8.70
N GLU A 115 -5.11 10.86 9.30
CA GLU A 115 -3.93 10.26 8.68
C GLU A 115 -4.01 8.74 8.71
N TYR A 116 -4.47 8.16 9.82
CA TYR A 116 -4.79 6.72 9.89
C TYR A 116 -5.81 6.32 8.82
N SER A 117 -6.94 7.04 8.73
CA SER A 117 -7.94 6.78 7.71
C SER A 117 -7.36 6.91 6.30
N ARG A 118 -6.52 7.92 6.04
CA ARG A 118 -5.93 8.13 4.73
C ARG A 118 -5.00 6.98 4.33
N VAL A 119 -3.99 6.69 5.15
CA VAL A 119 -2.94 5.73 4.78
C VAL A 119 -3.44 4.29 4.87
N VAL A 120 -4.22 3.93 5.89
CA VAL A 120 -4.68 2.54 6.06
C VAL A 120 -5.66 2.16 4.95
N LEU A 121 -6.62 3.03 4.61
CA LEU A 121 -7.52 2.73 3.50
C LEU A 121 -6.77 2.64 2.18
N HIS A 122 -5.75 3.48 1.98
CA HIS A 122 -4.92 3.47 0.78
C HIS A 122 -4.14 2.15 0.64
N GLU A 123 -3.39 1.75 1.66
CA GLU A 123 -2.60 0.50 1.60
C GLU A 123 -3.49 -0.74 1.50
N PHE A 124 -4.63 -0.77 2.20
CA PHE A 124 -5.59 -1.86 2.02
C PHE A 124 -6.27 -1.82 0.64
N GLY A 125 -6.39 -0.65 0.01
CA GLY A 125 -6.79 -0.56 -1.38
C GLY A 125 -5.82 -1.31 -2.29
N HIS A 126 -4.53 -1.08 -2.12
CA HIS A 126 -3.49 -1.85 -2.82
C HIS A 126 -3.58 -3.35 -2.52
N ALA A 127 -3.67 -3.72 -1.24
CA ALA A 127 -3.82 -5.13 -0.85
C ALA A 127 -5.05 -5.80 -1.47
N LEU A 128 -6.11 -5.05 -1.79
CA LEU A 128 -7.31 -5.55 -2.46
C LEU A 128 -7.24 -5.49 -3.99
N GLY A 129 -6.15 -4.99 -4.56
CA GLY A 129 -5.89 -4.94 -6.00
C GLY A 129 -6.13 -3.58 -6.66
N CYS A 130 -6.39 -2.52 -5.89
CA CYS A 130 -6.45 -1.17 -6.42
C CYS A 130 -5.04 -0.65 -6.75
N ILE A 131 -4.94 0.14 -7.82
CA ILE A 131 -3.74 0.92 -8.17
C ILE A 131 -4.01 2.40 -7.94
N HIS A 132 -2.97 3.25 -8.00
CA HIS A 132 -3.20 4.69 -7.88
C HIS A 132 -4.06 5.21 -9.01
N GLU A 133 -5.09 5.98 -8.65
CA GLU A 133 -6.05 6.54 -9.60
C GLU A 133 -5.37 7.45 -10.65
N HIS A 134 -4.23 8.09 -10.34
CA HIS A 134 -3.48 8.89 -11.32
C HIS A 134 -2.83 8.05 -12.43
N GLN A 135 -2.68 6.74 -12.21
CA GLN A 135 -2.20 5.78 -13.18
C GLN A 135 -3.31 5.19 -14.04
N ASN A 136 -4.58 5.55 -13.79
CA ASN A 136 -5.69 5.17 -14.65
C ASN A 136 -5.38 5.58 -16.12
N PRO A 137 -5.48 4.67 -17.10
CA PRO A 137 -5.16 4.95 -18.50
C PRO A 137 -6.01 6.10 -19.07
N SER A 138 -7.21 6.26 -18.53
CA SER A 138 -8.14 7.32 -18.91
C SER A 138 -7.79 8.69 -18.30
N ALA A 139 -6.96 8.75 -17.25
CA ALA A 139 -6.58 10.00 -16.61
C ALA A 139 -5.68 10.82 -17.53
N LYS A 140 -6.05 12.06 -17.87
CA LYS A 140 -5.23 12.95 -18.72
C LYS A 140 -4.50 14.00 -17.89
N ILE A 141 -3.61 13.57 -17.01
CA ILE A 141 -2.87 14.48 -16.13
C ILE A 141 -1.74 15.15 -16.93
N PRO A 142 -1.74 16.49 -17.09
CA PRO A 142 -0.69 17.20 -17.81
C PRO A 142 0.54 17.38 -16.91
N TRP A 143 1.26 16.29 -16.66
CA TRP A 143 2.44 16.31 -15.80
C TRP A 143 3.54 17.24 -16.32
N ASP A 144 3.96 18.21 -15.52
CA ASP A 144 5.29 18.81 -15.67
C ASP A 144 6.33 17.81 -15.14
N LYS A 145 6.78 16.91 -16.02
CA LYS A 145 7.70 15.83 -15.65
C LYS A 145 8.99 16.36 -15.02
N LYS A 146 9.49 17.52 -15.45
CA LYS A 146 10.72 18.11 -14.89
C LYS A 146 10.51 18.53 -13.44
N ALA A 147 9.37 19.16 -13.15
CA ALA A 147 9.02 19.54 -11.78
C ALA A 147 8.83 18.30 -10.88
N VAL A 148 8.17 17.26 -11.38
CA VAL A 148 7.96 16.00 -10.66
C VAL A 148 9.29 15.30 -10.35
N TYR A 149 10.18 15.10 -11.33
CA TYR A 149 11.50 14.53 -11.05
C TYR A 149 12.27 15.37 -10.03
N LYS A 150 12.30 16.70 -10.21
CA LYS A 150 12.99 17.61 -9.28
C LYS A 150 12.48 17.46 -7.84
N TYR A 151 11.18 17.24 -7.67
CA TYR A 151 10.59 17.07 -6.34
C TYR A 151 10.91 15.70 -5.74
N TYR A 152 10.57 14.62 -6.43
CA TYR A 152 10.66 13.25 -5.88
C TYR A 152 12.09 12.71 -5.79
N MET A 153 12.99 13.17 -6.67
CA MET A 153 14.42 12.81 -6.59
C MET A 153 15.17 13.64 -5.54
N GLY A 154 14.55 14.71 -5.01
CA GLY A 154 15.10 15.48 -3.90
C GLY A 154 14.75 14.87 -2.54
N PRO A 155 15.37 15.34 -1.45
CA PRO A 155 14.99 14.94 -0.11
C PRO A 155 13.54 15.39 0.21
N PRO A 156 12.78 14.61 1.01
CA PRO A 156 13.24 13.43 1.76
C PRO A 156 13.18 12.11 0.98
N ASN A 157 12.54 12.09 -0.20
CA ASN A 157 12.25 10.85 -0.92
C ASN A 157 13.50 10.24 -1.55
N ASN A 158 14.35 11.08 -2.16
CA ASN A 158 15.60 10.66 -2.82
C ASN A 158 15.38 9.52 -3.85
N TRP A 159 14.23 9.51 -4.52
CA TRP A 159 13.88 8.47 -5.48
C TRP A 159 14.81 8.50 -6.69
N SER A 160 15.12 7.33 -7.25
CA SER A 160 15.75 7.27 -8.56
C SER A 160 14.77 7.75 -9.64
N LYS A 161 15.29 8.09 -10.82
CA LYS A 161 14.42 8.41 -11.96
C LYS A 161 13.46 7.25 -12.27
N GLU A 162 13.95 6.02 -12.17
CA GLU A 162 13.16 4.80 -12.38
C GLU A 162 12.05 4.68 -11.34
N ASP A 163 12.30 4.97 -10.08
CA ASP A 163 11.26 4.99 -9.03
C ASP A 163 10.19 6.04 -9.35
N VAL A 164 10.57 7.23 -9.80
CA VAL A 164 9.60 8.28 -10.20
C VAL A 164 8.80 7.83 -11.41
N ASP A 165 9.45 7.26 -12.42
CA ASP A 165 8.77 6.72 -13.59
C ASP A 165 7.76 5.64 -13.19
N ASN A 166 8.18 4.72 -12.32
CA ASN A 166 7.39 3.59 -11.89
C ASN A 166 6.21 3.96 -10.99
N ASN A 167 6.37 4.91 -10.07
CA ASN A 167 5.35 5.26 -9.08
C ASN A 167 4.45 6.43 -9.53
N ILE A 168 4.91 7.29 -10.45
CA ILE A 168 4.16 8.49 -10.85
C ILE A 168 3.66 8.42 -12.30
N PHE A 169 4.46 7.91 -13.24
CA PHE A 169 4.17 8.06 -14.67
C PHE A 169 3.71 6.79 -15.38
N ASN A 170 4.19 5.62 -14.97
CA ASN A 170 3.85 4.36 -15.61
C ASN A 170 2.39 3.98 -15.31
N ARG A 171 1.72 3.45 -16.34
CA ARG A 171 0.31 3.07 -16.40
C ARG A 171 0.17 1.76 -17.15
#